data_AF-A0A8J3BBP2-F1
#
_entry.id   AF-A0A8J3BBP2-F1
#
_cell.length_a   1.000
_cell.length_b   1.000
_cell.length_c   1.000
_cell.angle_alpha   90.00
_cell.angle_beta   90.00
_cell.angle_gamma   90.00
#
_symmetry.space_group_name_H-M   'P 1'
#
loop_
_entity.id
_entity.type
_entity.pdbx_description
1 polymer ?
#
loop_
_entity_poly.entity_id
_entity_poly.type
_entity_poly.pdbx_seq_one_letter_code
_entity_poly.pdbx_strand_id
1 'polypeptide(L)' 'MNVCLGDAMLRDLQRYLARRQPVDIIYLDRAGQLTQRRVRLLRVDADHVRAYCYTW' A
#
# COMPACT_ATOMS: atom_id res chain seq x y z
N MET A 1 -0.59 -7.49 -1.17
CA MET A 1 -0.56 -7.64 0.31
C MET A 1 -1.98 -7.52 0.82
N ASN A 2 -2.38 -8.36 1.77
CA ASN A 2 -3.71 -8.25 2.39
C ASN A 2 -3.66 -7.11 3.39
N VAL A 3 -4.64 -6.21 3.33
CA VAL A 3 -4.67 -5.01 4.16
C VAL A 3 -6.09 -4.82 4.66
N CYS A 4 -6.25 -4.61 5.96
CA CYS A 4 -7.54 -4.19 6.52
C CYS A 4 -7.67 -2.68 6.30
N LEU A 5 -8.50 -2.27 5.34
CA LEU A 5 -8.73 -0.87 5.04
C LEU A 5 -10.03 -0.40 5.69
N GLY A 6 -9.95 0.62 6.56
CA GLY A 6 -11.13 1.40 6.93
C GLY A 6 -11.56 2.32 5.79
N ASP A 7 -12.82 2.75 5.77
CA ASP A 7 -13.39 3.55 4.67
C ASP A 7 -12.59 4.82 4.34
N ALA A 8 -12.08 5.52 5.37
CA ALA A 8 -11.25 6.71 5.18
C ALA A 8 -9.91 6.37 4.50
N MET A 9 -9.28 5.28 4.92
CA MET A 9 -8.00 4.83 4.39
C MET A 9 -8.14 4.37 2.93
N LEU A 10 -9.22 3.66 2.60
CA LEU A 10 -9.51 3.23 1.24
C LEU A 10 -9.63 4.44 0.29
N ARG A 11 -10.36 5.47 0.70
CA ARG A 11 -10.49 6.73 -0.07
C ARG A 11 -9.15 7.41 -0.28
N ASP A 12 -8.31 7.47 0.75
CA ASP A 12 -6.97 8.06 0.64
C ASP A 12 -6.09 7.31 -0.34
N LEU A 13 -6.06 5.97 -0.26
CA LEU A 13 -5.29 5.14 -1.18
C LEU A 13 -5.79 5.27 -2.63
N GLN A 14 -7.10 5.34 -2.84
CA GLN A 14 -7.68 5.59 -4.17
C GLN A 14 -7.24 6.96 -4.72
N ARG A 15 -7.23 8.00 -3.87
CA ARG A 15 -6.74 9.34 -4.24
C ARG A 15 -5.25 9.32 -4.59
N TYR A 16 -4.41 8.63 -3.83
CA TYR A 16 -2.98 8.50 -4.12
C TYR A 16 -2.72 7.72 -5.41
N LEU A 17 -3.49 6.65 -5.65
CA LEU A 17 -3.44 5.87 -6.89
C LEU A 17 -3.78 6.75 -8.10
N ALA A 18 -4.87 7.53 -8.05
CA ALA A 18 -5.28 8.42 -9.13
C ALA A 18 -4.21 9.46 -9.49
N ARG A 19 -3.46 9.93 -8.48
CA ARG A 19 -2.36 10.90 -8.65
C ARG A 19 -1.02 10.26 -9.02
N ARG A 20 -0.95 8.92 -9.10
CA ARG A 20 0.30 8.16 -9.25
C ARG A 20 1.34 8.54 -8.18
N GLN A 21 0.86 8.95 -7.00
CA GLN A 21 1.68 9.41 -5.90
C GLN A 21 2.35 8.19 -5.23
N PRO A 22 3.70 8.17 -5.09
CA PRO A 22 4.36 7.16 -4.28
C PRO A 22 3.92 7.27 -2.82
N VAL A 23 3.75 6.13 -2.17
CA VAL A 23 3.37 6.04 -0.75
C VAL A 23 4.38 5.19 0.01
N ASP A 24 4.66 5.61 1.23
CA ASP A 24 5.41 4.81 2.20
C ASP A 24 4.43 3.90 2.95
N ILE A 25 4.73 2.60 2.97
CA ILE A 25 3.95 1.59 3.66
C ILE A 25 4.82 0.96 4.73
N ILE A 26 4.28 0.87 5.94
CA ILE A 26 4.82 0.06 7.02
C ILE A 26 3.95 -1.19 7.10
N TYR A 27 4.56 -2.37 7.01
CA TYR A 27 3.85 -3.65 7.04
C TYR A 27 4.66 -4.70 7.80
N LEU A 28 3.95 -5.69 8.35
CA LEU A 28 4.56 -6.88 8.93
C LEU A 28 4.80 -7.89 7.82
N ASP A 29 6.04 -8.37 7.70
CA ASP A 29 6.35 -9.47 6.79
C ASP A 29 5.92 -10.83 7.38
N ARG A 30 6.19 -11.91 6.64
CA ARG A 30 5.83 -13.28 7.07
C ARG A 30 6.65 -13.77 8.27
N ALA A 31 7.78 -13.16 8.57
CA ALA A 31 8.59 -13.44 9.74
C ALA A 31 8.18 -12.58 10.96
N GLY A 32 7.15 -11.73 10.82
CA GLY A 32 6.71 -10.81 11.86
C GLY A 32 7.60 -9.58 12.00
N GLN A 33 8.48 -9.30 11.03
CA GLN A 33 9.34 -8.13 11.07
C GLN A 33 8.60 -6.92 10.49
N LEU A 34 8.66 -5.81 11.21
CA LEU A 34 8.16 -4.54 10.73
C LEU A 34 9.08 -4.01 9.62
N THR A 35 8.54 -3.87 8.42
CA THR A 35 9.27 -3.40 7.24
C THR A 35 8.63 -2.13 6.73
N GLN A 36 9.44 -1.12 6.40
CA GLN A 36 9.01 0.09 5.71
C GLN A 36 9.47 0.05 4.25
N ARG A 37 8.58 0.38 3.32
CA ARG A 37 8.91 0.49 1.89
C ARG A 37 8.19 1.63 1.20
N ARG A 38 8.89 2.31 0.29
CA ARG A 38 8.28 3.22 -0.67
C ARG A 38 7.80 2.45 -1.89
N VAL A 39 6.52 2.59 -2.23
CA VAL A 39 5.92 1.85 -3.34
C VAL A 39 5.11 2.76 -4.26
N ARG A 40 4.92 2.32 -5.50
CA ARG A 40 3.92 2.90 -6.41
C ARG A 40 2.67 2.03 -6.43
N LEU A 41 1.51 2.59 -6.07
CA LEU A 41 0.24 1.89 -6.15
C LEU A 41 -0.08 1.55 -7.62
N LEU A 42 -0.51 0.31 -7.85
CA LEU A 42 -0.97 -0.18 -9.15
C LEU A 42 -2.47 -0.49 -9.15
N ARG A 43 -3.00 -0.97 -8.02
CA ARG A 43 -4.42 -1.24 -7.81
C ARG A 43 -4.73 -1.24 -6.30
N VAL A 44 -5.92 -0.74 -5.95
CA VAL A 44 -6.45 -0.71 -4.58
C VAL A 44 -7.85 -1.32 -4.62
N ASP A 45 -8.03 -2.43 -3.92
CA ASP A 45 -9.31 -3.09 -3.66
C ASP A 45 -9.61 -2.99 -2.14
N ALA A 46 -10.79 -3.45 -1.67
CA ALA A 46 -11.20 -3.28 -0.28
C ALA A 46 -10.28 -4.00 0.74
N ASP A 47 -9.68 -5.11 0.34
CA ASP A 47 -8.91 -6.03 1.19
C ASP A 47 -7.47 -6.26 0.68
N HIS A 48 -7.15 -5.75 -0.51
CA HIS A 48 -5.86 -5.97 -1.16
C HIS A 48 -5.32 -4.71 -1.84
N VAL A 49 -4.02 -4.52 -1.73
CA VAL A 49 -3.27 -3.53 -2.50
C VAL A 49 -2.22 -4.22 -3.36
N ARG A 50 -2.21 -3.89 -4.65
CA ARG A 50 -1.14 -4.24 -5.60
C ARG A 50 -0.26 -3.02 -5.80
N ALA A 51 1.04 -3.18 -5.61
CA ALA A 51 2.00 -2.10 -5.73
C ALA A 51 3.32 -2.58 -6.35
N TYR A 52 4.02 -1.66 -6.98
CA TYR A 52 5.40 -1.85 -7.44
C TYR A 52 6.35 -1.37 -6.34
N CYS A 53 7.20 -2.26 -5.86
CA CYS A 53 8.25 -1.92 -4.92
C CYS A 53 9.47 -1.43 -5.70
N TYR A 54 9.94 -0.22 -5.41
CA TYR A 54 11.26 0.21 -5.87
C TYR A 54 12.29 -0.62 -5.10
N THR A 55 12.99 -1.52 -5.78
CA THR A 55 14.17 -2.19 -5.23
C THR A 55 15.36 -1.28 -5.49
N TRP A 56 15.99 -0.80 -4.44
CA TRP A 56 17.35 -0.28 -4.48
C TRP A 56 18.25 -1.34 -3.86
#